data_AF-A0A7C2JD01-F1
#
_entry.id   AF-A0A7C2JD01-F1
#
_cell.length_a   1.000
_cell.length_b   1.000
_cell.length_c   1.000
_cell.angle_alpha   90.00
_cell.angle_beta   90.00
_cell.angle_gamma   90.00
#
_symmetry.space_group_name_H-M   'P 1'
#
loop_
_entity.id
_entity.type
_entity.pdbx_description
1 polymer ?
#
loop_
_entity_poly.entity_id
_entity_poly.type
_entity_poly.pdbx_seq_one_letter_code
_entity_poly.pdbx_strand_id
1 'polypeptide(L)' 'MEDKVIVIGLDGATFTILDPLLEKGLLPNLAGLIEEGSRGILSSTLPPMTAPAWA' A
#
# COMPACT_ATOMS: atom_id res chain seq x y z
N MET A 1 -26.91 6.91 -3.82
CA MET A 1 -25.78 7.12 -2.91
C MET A 1 -24.56 7.33 -3.79
N GLU A 2 -23.77 8.37 -3.52
CA GLU A 2 -22.48 8.53 -4.19
C GLU A 2 -21.46 7.61 -3.52
N ASP A 3 -20.61 6.99 -4.34
CA ASP A 3 -19.50 6.18 -3.85
C ASP A 3 -18.46 7.08 -3.18
N LYS A 4 -18.03 6.69 -1.98
CA LYS A 4 -16.99 7.40 -1.24
C LYS A 4 -15.64 6.75 -1.53
N VAL A 5 -14.64 7.58 -1.79
CA VAL A 5 -13.25 7.14 -2.01
C VAL A 5 -12.42 7.39 -0.75
N ILE A 6 -11.60 6.41 -0.37
CA ILE A 6 -10.63 6.52 0.72
C ILE A 6 -9.23 6.28 0.14
N VAL A 7 -8.27 7.13 0.52
CA VAL A 7 -6.86 6.96 0.21
C VAL A 7 -6.11 6.69 1.52
N ILE A 8 -5.36 5.58 1.58
CA ILE A 8 -4.57 5.18 2.74
C ILE A 8 -3.10 5.19 2.35
N GLY A 9 -2.30 6.01 3.03
CA GLY A 9 -0.85 5.96 2.94
C GLY A 9 -0.28 5.15 4.10
N LEU A 10 0.64 4.23 3.81
CA LEU A 10 1.33 3.41 4.80
C LEU A 10 2.83 3.71 4.73
N ASP A 11 3.39 4.39 5.74
CA ASP A 11 4.82 4.68 5.78
C ASP A 11 5.64 3.41 6.04
N GLY A 12 6.75 3.24 5.31
CA GLY A 12 7.63 2.08 5.41
C GLY A 12 7.06 0.74 4.93
N ALA A 13 5.84 0.71 4.37
CA ALA A 13 5.17 -0.53 3.96
C ALA A 13 5.60 -1.04 2.56
N THR A 14 6.89 -1.30 2.39
CA THR A 14 7.42 -1.84 1.11
C THR A 14 6.94 -3.26 0.86
N PHE A 15 6.88 -3.70 -0.41
CA PHE A 15 6.51 -5.08 -0.75
C PHE A 15 7.45 -6.13 -0.12
N THR A 16 8.73 -5.80 0.05
CA THR A 16 9.70 -6.66 0.76
C THR A 16 9.29 -6.96 2.21
N ILE A 17 8.51 -6.08 2.84
CA ILE A 17 7.94 -6.28 4.18
C ILE A 17 6.55 -6.92 4.09
N LEU A 18 5.71 -6.47 3.15
CA LEU A 18 4.33 -6.91 3.04
C LEU A 18 4.19 -8.34 2.54
N ASP A 19 4.97 -8.76 1.55
CA ASP A 19 4.84 -10.09 0.93
C ASP A 19 5.08 -11.23 1.94
N PRO A 20 6.13 -11.23 2.79
CA PRO A 20 6.30 -12.26 3.82
C PRO A 20 5.17 -12.31 4.86
N LEU A 21 4.49 -11.18 5.11
CA LEU A 21 3.36 -11.12 6.04
C LEU A 21 2.07 -11.62 5.38
N LEU A 22 1.88 -11.33 4.09
CA LEU A 22 0.80 -11.87 3.26
C LEU A 22 0.91 -13.39 3.15
N GLU A 23 2.11 -13.93 2.89
CA GLU A 23 2.37 -15.37 2.82
C GLU A 23 2.04 -16.10 4.13
N LYS A 24 2.27 -15.44 5.28
CA LYS A 24 1.91 -15.97 6.60
C LYS A 24 0.42 -15.84 6.93
N GLY A 25 -0.38 -15.25 6.05
CA GLY A 25 -1.81 -14.99 6.27
C GLY A 25 -2.09 -13.92 7.33
N LEU A 26 -1.12 -13.06 7.65
CA LEU A 26 -1.24 -12.09 8.74
C LEU A 26 -1.93 -10.78 8.32
N LEU A 27 -2.14 -10.56 7.02
CA LEU A 27 -2.72 -9.35 6.45
C LEU A 27 -3.98 -9.67 5.62
N PRO A 28 -5.04 -10.25 6.22
CA PRO A 28 -6.19 -10.77 5.46
C PRO A 28 -6.94 -9.69 4.68
N ASN A 29 -7.07 -8.48 5.24
CA ASN A 29 -7.74 -7.36 4.54
C ASN A 29 -6.92 -6.86 3.34
N LEU A 30 -5.60 -6.77 3.48
CA LEU A 30 -4.73 -6.36 2.39
C LEU A 30 -4.66 -7.44 1.30
N ALA A 31 -4.66 -8.72 1.69
CA ALA A 31 -4.73 -9.84 0.76
C ALA A 31 -6.00 -9.77 -0.11
N GLY A 32 -7.17 -9.54 0.50
CA GLY A 32 -8.43 -9.36 -0.25
C GLY A 32 -8.39 -8.17 -1.21
N LEU A 33 -7.84 -7.03 -0.78
CA LEU A 33 -7.68 -5.85 -1.65
C LEU A 33 -6.76 -6.11 -2.85
N ILE A 34 -5.73 -6.95 -2.68
CA ILE A 34 -4.83 -7.34 -3.76
C ILE A 34 -5.52 -8.32 -4.72
N GLU A 35 -6.27 -9.29 -4.19
CA GLU A 35 -6.98 -10.32 -4.97
C GLU A 35 -8.10 -9.71 -5.84
N GLU A 36 -8.88 -8.80 -5.27
CA GLU A 36 -10.00 -8.15 -5.96
C GLU A 36 -9.59 -6.87 -6.72
N GLY A 37 -8.33 -6.44 -6.59
CA GLY A 37 -7.84 -5.15 -7.04
C GLY A 37 -6.62 -5.22 -7.95
N SER A 38 -5.71 -4.27 -7.79
CA SER A 38 -4.46 -4.18 -8.57
C SER A 38 -3.33 -3.69 -7.69
N ARG A 39 -2.13 -4.26 -7.89
CA ARG A 39 -0.90 -3.87 -7.19
C ARG A 39 0.26 -3.68 -8.15
N GLY A 40 1.17 -2.77 -7.83
CA GLY A 40 2.38 -2.52 -8.62
C GLY A 40 3.34 -1.58 -7.92
N ILE A 41 4.59 -1.53 -8.41
CA ILE A 41 5.60 -0.58 -7.93
C ILE A 41 5.34 0.79 -8.58
N LEU A 42 5.34 1.85 -7.77
CA LEU A 42 5.15 3.23 -8.22
C LEU A 42 6.43 4.05 -8.04
N SER A 43 6.57 5.12 -8.83
CA SER A 43 7.65 6.09 -8.66
C SER A 43 7.36 7.05 -7.50
N SER A 44 8.30 7.15 -6.57
CA SER A 44 8.23 8.10 -5.46
C SER A 44 8.58 9.52 -5.90
N THR A 45 8.17 10.51 -5.12
CA THR A 45 8.76 11.86 -5.12
C THR A 45 10.27 11.78 -4.87
N LEU A 46 11.04 12.68 -5.49
CA LEU A 46 12.47 12.83 -5.29
C LEU A 46 12.77 14.12 -4.49
N PRO A 47 13.48 14.04 -3.35
CA PRO A 47 14.05 12.83 -2.75
C PRO A 47 12.97 11.94 -2.08
N PRO A 48 13.16 10.61 -2.01
CA PRO A 48 12.20 9.69 -1.43
C PRO A 48 12.28 9.71 0.10
N MET A 49 11.87 10.84 0.70
CA MET A 49 11.81 11.02 2.15
C MET A 49 10.38 11.34 2.59
N THR A 50 10.06 11.10 3.86
CA THR A 50 8.73 11.36 4.43
C THR A 50 8.24 12.77 4.09
N ALA A 51 8.99 13.83 4.43
CA ALA A 51 8.52 15.20 4.21
C ALA A 51 8.05 15.51 2.76
N PRO A 52 8.82 15.23 1.69
CA PRO A 52 8.36 15.43 0.31
C PRO A 52 7.34 14.40 -0.21
N ALA A 53 7.20 13.22 0.43
CA ALA A 53 6.23 12.20 0.02
C ALA A 53 4.79 12.51 0.48
N TRP A 54 4.63 13.38 1.48
CA TRP A 54 3.33 13.70 2.12
C TRP A 54 2.90 15.17 1.97
N ALA A 55 3.55 15.93 1.09
CA ALA A 55 3.26 17.35 0.83
C ALA A 55 2.04 17.57 -0.09
#